data_AF-A0A6A4W0C4-F1
#
_entry.id   AF-A0A6A4W0C4-F1
#
_cell.length_a   1.000
_cell.length_b   1.000
_cell.length_c   1.000
_cell.angle_alpha   90.00
_cell.angle_beta   90.00
_cell.angle_gamma   90.00
#
_symmetry.space_group_name_H-M   'P 1'
#
loop_
_entity.id
_entity.type
_entity.pdbx_description
1 polymer ?
#
loop_
_entity_poly.entity_id
_entity_poly.type
_entity_poly.pdbx_seq_one_letter_code
_entity_poly.pdbx_strand_id
1 'polypeptide(L)'
;MASSQDAWYLSLLGLAEHFRSLKPPDIKSCVQCLQAVFNFNPPPRVEARTHLQLGNILLNHTRNSDLARKHLEKAQLHAKEKDFVSACGLLGVGVEFTRISGAGYTQILFLLSKAMLLLAERKLSEATPLLQQGGPLVDAWQGSSQQKEYLKVFFLVLQTCYYLLAGQVKCSKSWLKQLQQSVEDIAKWADEG
;
A
#
# COMPACT_ATOMS: atom_id res chain seq x y z
N MET A 1 12.62 1.12 13.27
CA MET A 1 13.21 0.12 14.19
C MET A 1 12.28 -1.09 14.15
N ALA A 2 12.75 -2.26 13.74
CA ALA A 2 11.92 -3.47 13.65
C ALA A 2 11.44 -3.83 15.07
N SER A 3 10.12 -3.92 15.27
CA SER A 3 9.58 -4.37 16.54
C SER A 3 10.01 -5.82 16.76
N SER A 4 10.24 -6.22 18.00
CA SER A 4 10.64 -7.59 18.36
C SER A 4 9.64 -8.66 17.88
N GLN A 5 8.42 -8.26 17.51
CA GLN A 5 7.41 -9.09 16.87
C GLN A 5 7.72 -9.46 15.41
N ASP A 6 8.65 -8.81 14.74
CA ASP A 6 9.06 -9.17 13.36
C ASP A 6 10.32 -10.05 13.33
N ALA A 7 11.01 -10.21 14.47
CA ALA A 7 12.29 -10.91 14.56
C ALA A 7 12.17 -12.40 14.18
N TRP A 8 11.14 -13.09 14.69
CA TRP A 8 10.90 -14.50 14.38
C TRP A 8 10.55 -14.71 12.90
N TYR A 9 9.79 -13.79 12.29
CA TYR A 9 9.44 -13.84 10.87
C TYR A 9 10.67 -13.61 9.99
N LEU A 10 11.51 -12.62 10.31
CA LEU A 10 12.75 -12.35 9.61
C LEU A 10 13.75 -13.51 9.73
N SER A 11 13.83 -14.15 10.89
CA SER A 11 14.67 -15.34 11.09
C SER A 11 14.19 -16.54 10.26
N LEU A 12 12.88 -16.83 10.26
CA LEU A 12 12.31 -17.92 9.45
C LEU A 12 12.41 -17.64 7.95
N LEU A 13 12.23 -16.39 7.53
CA LEU A 13 12.38 -15.98 6.15
C LEU A 13 13.84 -16.09 5.69
N GLY A 14 14.79 -15.62 6.51
CA GLY A 14 16.23 -15.76 6.22
C GLY A 14 16.66 -17.21 6.12
N LEU A 15 16.13 -18.08 6.99
CA LEU A 15 16.38 -19.52 6.94
C LEU A 15 15.77 -20.17 5.69
N ALA A 16 14.54 -19.78 5.31
CA ALA A 16 13.91 -20.23 4.08
C ALA A 16 14.69 -19.82 2.82
N GLU A 17 15.21 -18.59 2.78
CA GLU A 17 16.05 -18.10 1.69
C GLU A 17 17.41 -18.81 1.65
N HIS A 18 18.00 -19.09 2.80
CA HIS A 18 19.24 -19.87 2.91
C HIS A 18 19.06 -21.25 2.27
N PHE A 19 18.02 -22.01 2.65
CA PHE A 19 17.73 -23.32 2.08
C PHE A 19 17.43 -23.28 0.57
N ARG A 20 16.79 -22.21 0.10
CA ARG A 20 16.55 -21.99 -1.34
C ARG A 20 17.85 -21.70 -2.11
N SER A 21 18.83 -21.06 -1.48
CA SER A 21 20.11 -20.69 -2.10
C SER A 21 21.16 -21.80 -2.11
N LEU A 22 20.91 -22.91 -1.39
CA LEU A 22 21.80 -24.07 -1.38
C LEU A 22 21.96 -24.68 -2.78
N LYS A 23 23.11 -25.31 -3.03
CA LYS A 23 23.40 -26.06 -4.25
C LYS A 23 23.74 -27.51 -3.88
N PRO A 24 22.79 -28.46 -4.02
CA PRO A 24 21.43 -28.32 -4.57
C PRO A 24 20.43 -27.66 -3.60
N PRO A 25 19.37 -27.01 -4.11
CA PRO A 25 18.40 -26.30 -3.28
C PRO A 25 17.50 -27.26 -2.49
N ASP A 26 17.36 -27.00 -1.18
CA ASP A 26 16.47 -27.78 -0.32
C ASP A 26 15.09 -27.11 -0.21
N ILE A 27 14.26 -27.40 -1.20
CA ILE A 27 12.91 -26.86 -1.32
C ILE A 27 11.99 -27.38 -0.20
N LYS A 28 12.22 -28.59 0.32
CA LYS A 28 11.41 -29.15 1.40
C LYS A 28 11.63 -28.38 2.70
N SER A 29 12.88 -28.15 3.07
CA SER A 29 13.23 -27.38 4.27
C SER A 29 12.81 -25.91 4.15
N CYS A 30 12.90 -25.33 2.96
CA CYS A 30 12.38 -23.99 2.66
C CYS A 30 10.85 -23.89 2.90
N VAL A 31 10.07 -24.84 2.37
CA VAL A 31 8.61 -24.89 2.58
C VAL A 31 8.26 -25.10 4.04
N GLN A 32 8.99 -25.94 4.77
CA GLN A 32 8.77 -26.17 6.21
C GLN A 32 9.02 -24.91 7.05
N CYS A 33 10.06 -24.13 6.74
CA CYS A 33 10.32 -22.86 7.41
C CYS A 33 9.19 -21.86 7.21
N LEU A 34 8.65 -21.78 5.98
CA LEU A 34 7.51 -20.93 5.66
C LEU A 34 6.20 -21.45 6.26
N GLN A 35 6.02 -22.77 6.40
CA GLN A 35 4.85 -23.34 7.09
C GLN A 35 4.90 -23.09 8.60
N ALA A 36 6.09 -23.10 9.20
CA ALA A 36 6.27 -22.81 10.62
C ALA A 36 5.80 -21.39 10.99
N VAL A 37 5.81 -20.44 10.04
CA VAL A 37 5.28 -19.07 10.24
C VAL A 37 3.82 -19.08 10.71
N PHE A 38 3.00 -20.02 10.23
CA PHE A 38 1.58 -20.09 10.62
C PHE A 38 1.36 -20.57 12.06
N ASN A 39 2.34 -21.25 12.67
CA ASN A 39 2.23 -21.70 14.07
C ASN A 39 2.37 -20.56 15.07
N PHE A 40 2.83 -19.39 14.63
CA PHE A 40 3.03 -18.21 15.48
C PHE A 40 1.85 -17.22 15.40
N ASN A 41 0.71 -17.63 14.83
CA ASN A 41 -0.47 -16.79 14.60
C ASN A 41 -0.08 -15.43 13.96
N PRO A 42 0.51 -15.48 12.75
CA PRO A 42 1.06 -14.31 12.09
C PRO A 42 -0.02 -13.26 11.86
N PRO A 43 0.32 -11.95 11.89
CA PRO A 43 -0.61 -10.93 11.44
C PRO A 43 -1.01 -11.21 9.96
N PRO A 44 -2.24 -10.86 9.54
CA PRO A 44 -2.77 -11.20 8.22
C PRO A 44 -1.87 -10.82 7.04
N ARG A 45 -1.09 -9.74 7.18
CA ARG A 45 -0.03 -9.33 6.24
C ARG A 45 1.01 -10.42 5.97
N VAL A 46 1.54 -10.97 7.05
CA VAL A 46 2.59 -11.99 7.02
C VAL A 46 1.99 -13.29 6.51
N GLU A 47 0.75 -13.60 6.89
CA GLU A 47 0.00 -14.75 6.41
C GLU A 47 -0.18 -14.72 4.89
N ALA A 48 -0.69 -13.60 4.35
CA ALA A 48 -0.90 -13.42 2.91
C ALA A 48 0.41 -13.50 2.11
N ARG A 49 1.46 -12.83 2.60
CA ARG A 49 2.78 -12.85 1.95
C ARG A 49 3.41 -14.24 1.96
N THR A 50 3.28 -14.96 3.07
CA THR A 50 3.78 -16.34 3.22
C THR A 50 3.01 -17.29 2.30
N HIS A 51 1.69 -17.14 2.18
CA HIS A 51 0.88 -17.88 1.22
C HIS A 51 1.30 -17.65 -0.23
N LEU A 52 1.61 -16.40 -0.61
CA LEU A 52 2.09 -16.08 -1.95
C LEU A 52 3.49 -16.66 -2.22
N GLN A 53 4.39 -16.58 -1.24
CA GLN A 53 5.73 -17.18 -1.35
C GLN A 53 5.66 -18.71 -1.48
N LEU A 54 4.84 -19.37 -0.65
CA LEU A 54 4.61 -20.81 -0.74
C LEU A 54 4.00 -21.22 -2.08
N GLY A 55 3.00 -20.50 -2.56
CA GLY A 55 2.37 -20.73 -3.86
C GLY A 55 3.39 -20.69 -5.01
N ASN A 56 4.23 -19.65 -5.05
CA ASN A 56 5.27 -19.51 -6.08
C ASN A 56 6.36 -20.57 -6.00
N ILE A 57 6.82 -20.91 -4.80
CA ILE A 57 7.84 -21.96 -4.61
C ILE A 57 7.28 -23.32 -5.06
N LEU A 58 6.05 -23.63 -4.68
CA LEU A 58 5.39 -24.89 -5.06
C LEU A 58 5.17 -24.97 -6.58
N LEU A 59 4.77 -23.88 -7.25
CA LEU A 59 4.64 -23.86 -8.71
C LEU A 59 5.98 -24.08 -9.43
N ASN A 60 7.04 -23.43 -8.96
CA ASN A 60 8.33 -23.41 -9.67
C ASN A 60 9.18 -24.65 -9.39
N HIS A 61 9.00 -25.28 -8.23
CA HIS A 61 9.92 -26.33 -7.76
C HIS A 61 9.25 -27.65 -7.38
N THR A 62 7.91 -27.76 -7.44
CA THR A 62 7.21 -29.01 -7.12
C THR A 62 6.16 -29.36 -8.17
N ARG A 63 5.78 -30.65 -8.25
CA ARG A 63 4.69 -31.12 -9.11
C ARG A 63 3.29 -30.97 -8.49
N ASN A 64 3.19 -30.40 -7.29
CA ASN A 64 1.93 -30.30 -6.55
C ASN A 64 1.22 -28.97 -6.85
N SER A 65 0.72 -28.87 -8.09
CA SER A 65 0.01 -27.70 -8.61
C SER A 65 -1.29 -27.39 -7.86
N ASP A 66 -1.95 -28.40 -7.29
CA ASP A 66 -3.17 -28.21 -6.51
C ASP A 66 -2.91 -27.53 -5.16
N LEU A 67 -1.86 -27.94 -4.45
CA LEU A 67 -1.45 -27.28 -3.22
C LEU A 67 -1.00 -25.84 -3.50
N ALA A 68 -0.25 -25.62 -4.59
CA ALA A 68 0.18 -24.29 -5.00
C ALA A 68 -1.02 -23.37 -5.28
N ARG A 69 -2.03 -23.87 -6.01
CA ARG A 69 -3.27 -23.14 -6.30
C ARG A 69 -3.99 -22.75 -5.01
N LYS A 70 -4.13 -23.67 -4.05
CA LYS A 70 -4.77 -23.40 -2.75
C LYS A 70 -4.03 -22.30 -1.96
N HIS A 71 -2.70 -22.28 -1.98
CA HIS A 71 -1.93 -21.22 -1.33
C HIS A 71 -2.11 -19.87 -2.03
N LEU A 72 -2.17 -19.85 -3.37
CA LEU A 72 -2.42 -18.63 -4.14
C LEU A 72 -3.86 -18.11 -3.97
N GLU A 73 -4.84 -18.99 -3.90
CA GLU A 73 -6.24 -18.64 -3.62
C GLU A 73 -6.40 -18.01 -2.23
N LYS A 74 -5.69 -18.55 -1.21
CA LYS A 74 -5.66 -17.93 0.13
C LYS A 74 -4.98 -16.56 0.13
N ALA A 75 -3.86 -16.41 -0.58
CA ALA A 75 -3.22 -15.11 -0.73
C ALA A 75 -4.14 -14.11 -1.44
N GLN A 76 -4.87 -14.56 -2.47
CA GLN A 76 -5.88 -13.75 -3.17
C GLN A 76 -7.09 -13.43 -2.30
N LEU A 77 -7.54 -14.36 -1.46
CA LEU A 77 -8.63 -14.12 -0.51
C LEU A 77 -8.24 -13.02 0.46
N HIS A 78 -7.07 -13.10 1.09
CA HIS A 78 -6.58 -12.03 1.97
C HIS A 78 -6.37 -10.70 1.24
N ALA A 79 -5.96 -10.73 -0.04
CA ALA A 79 -5.88 -9.53 -0.88
C ALA A 79 -7.28 -8.95 -1.21
N LYS A 80 -8.28 -9.81 -1.43
CA LYS A 80 -9.68 -9.44 -1.69
C LYS A 80 -10.43 -9.02 -0.42
N GLU A 81 -10.03 -9.55 0.73
CA GLU A 81 -10.57 -9.24 2.07
C GLU A 81 -10.16 -7.87 2.59
N LYS A 82 -9.58 -7.00 1.74
CA LYS A 82 -9.43 -5.58 2.06
C LYS A 82 -8.58 -5.36 3.34
N ASP A 83 -7.39 -5.95 3.41
CA ASP A 83 -6.45 -5.69 4.51
C ASP A 83 -5.83 -4.28 4.40
N PHE A 84 -6.67 -3.27 4.58
CA PHE A 84 -6.34 -1.86 4.56
C PHE A 84 -5.48 -1.45 5.76
N VAL A 85 -5.50 -2.21 6.85
CA VAL A 85 -4.64 -1.99 8.03
C VAL A 85 -3.18 -2.23 7.65
N SER A 86 -2.90 -3.35 6.98
CA SER A 86 -1.56 -3.68 6.49
C SER A 86 -1.12 -2.75 5.36
N ALA A 87 -2.03 -2.38 4.46
CA ALA A 87 -1.75 -1.41 3.39
C ALA A 87 -1.47 0.00 3.95
N CYS A 88 -2.24 0.47 4.95
CA CYS A 88 -1.97 1.73 5.66
C CYS A 88 -0.65 1.68 6.42
N GLY A 89 -0.30 0.54 7.02
CA GLY A 89 1.00 0.32 7.67
C GLY A 89 2.16 0.40 6.67
N LEU A 90 2.03 -0.22 5.49
CA LEU A 90 3.03 -0.18 4.42
C LEU A 90 3.22 1.24 3.86
N LEU A 91 2.12 1.96 3.65
CA LEU A 91 2.15 3.37 3.24
C LEU A 91 2.79 4.25 4.31
N GLY A 92 2.52 4.00 5.60
CA GLY A 92 3.15 4.70 6.71
C GLY A 92 4.67 4.49 6.78
N VAL A 93 5.13 3.25 6.57
CA VAL A 93 6.58 2.96 6.47
C VAL A 93 7.18 3.61 5.21
N GLY A 94 6.44 3.68 4.10
CA GLY A 94 6.84 4.39 2.89
C GLY A 94 6.96 5.91 3.07
N VAL A 95 6.04 6.55 3.80
CA VAL A 95 6.14 7.97 4.19
C VAL A 95 7.40 8.21 5.02
N GLU A 96 7.72 7.33 5.95
CA GLU A 96 8.90 7.47 6.80
C GLU A 96 10.21 7.22 6.05
N PHE A 97 10.22 6.27 5.12
CA PHE A 97 11.38 5.99 4.27
C PHE A 97 11.66 7.14 3.29
N THR A 98 10.61 7.69 2.66
CA THR A 98 10.75 8.82 1.72
C THR A 98 11.15 10.12 2.40
N ARG A 99 10.73 10.32 3.67
CA ARG A 99 11.20 11.40 4.53
C ARG A 99 12.71 11.33 4.78
N ILE A 100 13.25 10.11 4.93
CA ILE A 100 14.69 9.86 5.11
C ILE A 100 15.45 9.97 3.78
N SER A 101 14.82 9.63 2.65
CA SER A 101 15.43 9.71 1.30
C SER A 101 15.32 11.07 0.60
N GLY A 102 14.69 12.09 1.23
CA GLY A 102 14.54 13.43 0.64
C GLY A 102 13.56 13.51 -0.54
N ALA A 103 12.74 12.48 -0.76
CA ALA A 103 11.81 12.41 -1.88
C ALA A 103 10.41 12.92 -1.48
N GLY A 104 10.29 14.23 -1.31
CA GLY A 104 9.05 14.86 -0.80
C GLY A 104 7.80 14.61 -1.67
N TYR A 105 7.96 14.47 -2.98
CA TYR A 105 6.85 14.14 -3.90
C TYR A 105 6.21 12.79 -3.54
N THR A 106 7.06 11.78 -3.35
CA THR A 106 6.66 10.42 -3.03
C THR A 106 6.09 10.32 -1.61
N GLN A 107 6.59 11.15 -0.69
CA GLN A 107 6.04 11.26 0.67
C GLN A 107 4.59 11.74 0.66
N ILE A 108 4.28 12.80 -0.11
CA ILE A 108 2.92 13.33 -0.24
C ILE A 108 2.03 12.29 -0.91
N LEU A 109 2.50 11.62 -1.97
CA LEU A 109 1.76 10.54 -2.62
C LEU A 109 1.38 9.42 -1.64
N PHE A 110 2.32 8.92 -0.84
CA PHE A 110 2.02 7.85 0.11
C PHE A 110 1.02 8.28 1.20
N LEU A 111 1.09 9.55 1.64
CA LEU A 111 0.13 10.11 2.60
C LEU A 111 -1.28 10.21 1.99
N LEU A 112 -1.40 10.69 0.76
CA LEU A 112 -2.66 10.78 0.04
C LEU A 112 -3.24 9.38 -0.29
N SER A 113 -2.39 8.42 -0.68
CA SER A 113 -2.81 7.03 -0.86
C SER A 113 -3.34 6.42 0.43
N LYS A 114 -2.77 6.77 1.60
CA LYS A 114 -3.27 6.29 2.90
C LYS A 114 -4.65 6.85 3.20
N ALA A 115 -4.87 8.14 2.91
CA ALA A 115 -6.18 8.76 3.02
C ALA A 115 -7.21 8.09 2.09
N MET A 116 -6.82 7.74 0.85
CA MET A 116 -7.68 7.02 -0.09
C MET A 116 -8.18 5.68 0.46
N LEU A 117 -7.29 4.90 1.09
CA LEU A 117 -7.64 3.61 1.67
C LEU A 117 -8.61 3.76 2.85
N LEU A 118 -8.38 4.75 3.72
CA LEU A 118 -9.29 5.03 4.85
C LEU A 118 -10.66 5.51 4.39
N LEU A 119 -10.73 6.29 3.31
CA LEU A 119 -11.99 6.67 2.67
C LEU A 119 -12.71 5.46 2.07
N ALA A 120 -11.98 4.52 1.46
CA ALA A 120 -12.55 3.27 0.94
C ALA A 120 -13.13 2.37 2.06
N GLU A 121 -12.59 2.46 3.28
CA GLU A 121 -13.13 1.84 4.50
C GLU A 121 -14.27 2.64 5.17
N ARG A 122 -14.62 3.83 4.65
CA ARG A 122 -15.54 4.79 5.29
C ARG A 122 -15.10 5.22 6.70
N LYS A 123 -13.81 5.10 7.03
CA LYS A 123 -13.23 5.57 8.31
C LYS A 123 -12.95 7.06 8.25
N LEU A 124 -14.02 7.85 8.27
CA LEU A 124 -13.93 9.31 8.12
C LEU A 124 -13.11 9.97 9.24
N SER A 125 -13.23 9.48 10.48
CA SER A 125 -12.50 10.00 11.66
C SER A 125 -10.97 9.91 11.53
N GLU A 126 -10.46 8.83 10.94
CA GLU A 126 -9.02 8.62 10.72
C GLU A 126 -8.52 9.31 9.45
N ALA A 127 -9.39 9.50 8.46
CA ALA A 127 -9.07 10.20 7.22
C ALA A 127 -8.95 11.73 7.42
N THR A 128 -9.76 12.32 8.32
CA THR A 128 -9.75 13.78 8.59
C THR A 128 -8.36 14.35 8.92
N PRO A 129 -7.58 13.81 9.88
CA PRO A 129 -6.27 14.38 10.21
C PRO A 129 -5.26 14.25 9.06
N LEU A 130 -5.34 13.18 8.25
CA LEU A 130 -4.48 13.01 7.07
C LEU A 130 -4.82 14.01 5.97
N LEU A 131 -6.11 14.27 5.76
CA LEU A 131 -6.56 15.27 4.80
C LEU A 131 -6.23 16.70 5.26
N GLN A 132 -6.29 17.01 6.56
CA GLN A 132 -5.85 18.29 7.10
C GLN A 132 -4.33 18.48 6.99
N GLN A 133 -3.55 17.41 7.17
CA GLN A 133 -2.11 17.45 7.00
C GLN A 133 -1.70 17.53 5.51
N GLY A 134 -2.45 16.89 4.62
CA GLY A 134 -2.16 16.82 3.19
C GLY A 134 -2.22 18.16 2.46
N GLY A 135 -3.20 19.01 2.78
CA GLY A 135 -3.38 20.31 2.13
C GLY A 135 -2.14 21.22 2.20
N PRO A 136 -1.65 21.57 3.40
CA PRO A 136 -0.46 22.39 3.58
C PRO A 136 0.80 21.79 2.93
N LEU A 137 0.93 20.45 2.90
CA LEU A 137 2.06 19.77 2.28
C LEU A 137 2.03 19.86 0.75
N VAL A 138 0.85 19.80 0.14
CA VAL A 138 0.68 20.00 -1.31
C VAL A 138 0.94 21.47 -1.68
N ASP A 139 0.49 22.43 -0.86
CA ASP A 139 0.71 23.85 -1.10
C ASP A 139 2.17 24.26 -0.93
N ALA A 140 2.85 23.72 0.08
CA ALA A 140 4.27 23.94 0.36
C ALA A 140 5.22 23.24 -0.64
N TRP A 141 4.69 22.43 -1.57
CA TRP A 141 5.50 21.78 -2.60
C TRP A 141 6.14 22.82 -3.54
N GLN A 142 7.47 22.80 -3.59
CA GLN A 142 8.35 23.69 -4.38
C GLN A 142 9.03 22.96 -5.56
N GLY A 143 8.66 21.71 -5.83
CA GLY A 143 9.19 20.94 -6.96
C GLY A 143 8.60 21.36 -8.30
N SER A 144 8.54 20.45 -9.28
CA SER A 144 8.03 20.81 -10.62
C SER A 144 6.55 21.20 -10.58
N SER A 145 6.18 22.21 -11.37
CA SER A 145 4.80 22.71 -11.46
C SER A 145 3.80 21.62 -11.87
N GLN A 146 4.21 20.71 -12.76
CA GLN A 146 3.41 19.54 -13.15
C GLN A 146 3.16 18.59 -11.96
N GLN A 147 4.20 18.23 -11.21
CA GLN A 147 4.07 17.38 -10.02
C GLN A 147 3.16 18.01 -8.97
N LYS A 148 3.25 19.33 -8.79
CA LYS A 148 2.35 20.08 -7.90
C LYS A 148 0.90 19.91 -8.30
N GLU A 149 0.60 20.04 -9.59
CA GLU A 149 -0.76 19.97 -10.10
C GLU A 149 -1.33 18.53 -10.00
N TYR A 150 -0.53 17.50 -10.27
CA TYR A 150 -0.93 16.11 -10.02
C TYR A 150 -1.29 15.84 -8.56
N LEU A 151 -0.47 16.36 -7.62
CA LEU A 151 -0.75 16.22 -6.18
C LEU A 151 -2.02 16.96 -5.77
N LYS A 152 -2.25 18.16 -6.30
CA LYS A 152 -3.49 18.92 -6.07
C LYS A 152 -4.71 18.16 -6.59
N VAL A 153 -4.68 17.68 -7.82
CA VAL A 153 -5.77 16.89 -8.41
C VAL A 153 -6.07 15.67 -7.52
N PHE A 154 -5.03 14.95 -7.09
CA PHE A 154 -5.22 13.79 -6.23
C PHE A 154 -5.85 14.16 -4.87
N PHE A 155 -5.38 15.24 -4.24
CA PHE A 155 -5.96 15.77 -3.01
C PHE A 155 -7.43 16.22 -3.18
N LEU A 156 -7.74 16.93 -4.27
CA LEU A 156 -9.09 17.42 -4.57
C LEU A 156 -10.08 16.28 -4.81
N VAL A 157 -9.65 15.21 -5.48
CA VAL A 157 -10.46 13.98 -5.63
C VAL A 157 -10.76 13.38 -4.25
N LEU A 158 -9.76 13.26 -3.38
CA LEU A 158 -9.94 12.69 -2.04
C LEU A 158 -10.85 13.56 -1.16
N GLN A 159 -10.71 14.89 -1.20
CA GLN A 159 -11.60 15.83 -0.51
C GLN A 159 -13.04 15.69 -1.01
N THR A 160 -13.23 15.64 -2.32
CA THR A 160 -14.55 15.45 -2.91
C THR A 160 -15.17 14.13 -2.45
N CYS A 161 -14.41 13.03 -2.48
CA CYS A 161 -14.85 11.73 -1.97
C CYS A 161 -15.20 11.79 -0.48
N TYR A 162 -14.40 12.46 0.34
CA TYR A 162 -14.67 12.64 1.78
C TYR A 162 -15.99 13.37 2.02
N TYR A 163 -16.23 14.53 1.39
CA TYR A 163 -17.46 15.30 1.58
C TYR A 163 -18.70 14.59 1.02
N LEU A 164 -18.55 13.82 -0.07
CA LEU A 164 -19.62 12.97 -0.58
C LEU A 164 -19.97 11.84 0.42
N LEU A 165 -18.97 11.17 0.99
CA LEU A 165 -19.16 10.13 2.01
C LEU A 165 -19.71 10.69 3.33
N ALA A 166 -19.35 11.92 3.69
CA ALA A 166 -19.87 12.63 4.87
C ALA A 166 -21.27 13.25 4.67
N GLY A 167 -21.87 13.10 3.47
CA GLY A 167 -23.19 13.64 3.14
C GLY A 167 -23.25 15.16 2.94
N GLN A 168 -22.11 15.85 2.88
CA GLN A 168 -22.03 17.31 2.76
C GLN A 168 -21.94 17.75 1.28
N VAL A 169 -23.05 17.59 0.55
CA VAL A 169 -23.13 17.83 -0.91
C VAL A 169 -22.90 19.29 -1.31
N LYS A 170 -23.08 20.25 -0.38
CA LYS A 170 -22.82 21.68 -0.67
C LYS A 170 -21.33 21.97 -0.79
N CYS A 171 -20.51 21.42 0.10
CA CYS A 171 -19.06 21.55 0.08
C CYS A 171 -18.44 20.73 -1.06
N SER A 172 -19.01 19.55 -1.39
CA SER A 172 -18.48 18.77 -2.51
C SER A 172 -18.59 19.51 -3.86
N LYS A 173 -19.62 20.35 -4.06
CA LYS A 173 -19.74 21.16 -5.29
C LYS A 173 -18.64 22.20 -5.46
N SER A 174 -18.18 22.85 -4.39
CA SER A 174 -17.08 23.81 -4.48
C SER A 174 -15.75 23.13 -4.81
N TRP A 175 -15.51 21.94 -4.23
CA TRP A 175 -14.31 21.15 -4.52
C TRP A 175 -14.32 20.50 -5.91
N LEU A 176 -15.48 20.06 -6.40
CA LEU A 176 -15.65 19.58 -7.78
C LEU A 176 -15.34 20.65 -8.82
N LYS A 177 -15.75 21.90 -8.58
CA LYS A 177 -15.42 23.03 -9.47
C LYS A 177 -13.91 23.30 -9.51
N GLN A 178 -13.25 23.27 -8.35
CA GLN A 178 -11.79 23.42 -8.28
C GLN A 178 -11.06 22.26 -8.98
N LEU A 179 -11.56 21.03 -8.83
CA LEU A 179 -11.04 19.86 -9.53
C LEU A 179 -11.19 19.99 -11.05
N GLN A 180 -12.37 20.40 -11.53
CA GLN A 180 -12.62 20.65 -12.96
C GLN A 180 -11.65 21.69 -13.51
N GLN A 181 -11.47 22.82 -12.80
CA GLN A 181 -10.54 23.86 -13.21
C GLN A 181 -9.09 23.36 -13.28
N SER A 182 -8.59 22.66 -12.25
CA SER A 182 -7.24 22.09 -12.27
C SER A 182 -7.03 21.08 -13.39
N VAL A 183 -8.04 20.26 -13.73
CA VAL A 183 -7.95 19.30 -14.83
C VAL A 183 -7.94 19.99 -16.20
N GLU A 184 -8.75 21.03 -16.37
CA GLU A 184 -8.74 21.85 -17.60
C GLU A 184 -7.40 22.57 -17.79
N ASP A 185 -6.79 23.07 -16.72
CA ASP A 185 -5.49 23.74 -16.79
C ASP A 185 -4.35 22.76 -17.13
N ILE A 186 -4.40 21.52 -16.62
CA ILE A 186 -3.48 20.45 -17.04
C ILE A 186 -3.70 20.07 -18.52
N ALA A 187 -4.95 19.96 -18.97
CA ALA A 187 -5.28 19.58 -20.34
C ALA A 187 -4.75 20.61 -21.35
N LYS A 188 -4.85 21.91 -21.03
CA LYS A 188 -4.27 22.98 -21.86
C LYS A 188 -2.75 22.88 -21.99
N TRP A 189 -2.05 22.49 -20.93
CA TRP A 189 -0.59 22.30 -20.99
C TRP A 189 -0.18 21.06 -21.79
N ALA A 190 -1.07 20.08 -21.95
CA ALA A 190 -0.81 18.88 -22.74
C ALA A 190 -1.01 19.09 -24.25
N ASP A 191 -1.85 20.05 -24.66
CA ASP A 191 -2.08 20.42 -26.06
C ASP A 191 -1.04 21.43 -26.61
N GLU A 192 -0.27 22.09 -25.73
CA GLU A 192 0.75 23.09 -26.11
C GLU A 192 2.18 22.52 -26.27
N GLY A 193 2.37 21.21 -26.11
CA GLY A 193 3.66 20.50 -26.27
C GLY A 193 3.66 19.50 -27.42
#